data_AF-A0AAN8FX19-F1
#
_entry.id   AF-A0AAN8FX19-F1
#
_cell.length_a   1.000
_cell.length_b   1.000
_cell.length_c   1.000
_cell.angle_alpha   90.00
_cell.angle_beta   90.00
_cell.angle_gamma   90.00
#
_symmetry.space_group_name_H-M   'P 1'
#
loop_
_entity.id
_entity.type
_entity.pdbx_description
1 polymer ?
#
loop_
_entity_poly.entity_id
_entity_poly.type
_entity_poly.pdbx_seq_one_letter_code
_entity_poly.pdbx_strand_id
1 'polypeptide(L)'
;MGFQAINVLSSRPQSIDEVAEANARHTEYNRTNKELKASWAVLNEQHTLLRSVAGSGVDQMSSLTDQWEKFETMLDSHQMMIKEQVEVLKSNVDIRVKALNDESEKLLARWNQFKPKSDALQGDR
;
A
#
# COMPACT_ATOMS: atom_id res chain seq x y z
N MET A 1 -3.39 -8.20 19.35
CA MET A 1 -2.42 -7.65 18.37
C MET A 1 -2.56 -8.27 16.97
N GLY A 2 -2.71 -9.60 16.81
CA GLY A 2 -2.77 -10.25 15.48
C GLY A 2 -3.88 -9.74 14.53
N PHE A 3 -5.11 -9.54 15.00
CA PHE A 3 -6.23 -9.09 14.13
C PHE A 3 -6.10 -7.65 13.62
N GLN A 4 -5.45 -6.75 14.37
CA GLN A 4 -5.25 -5.37 13.92
C GLN A 4 -4.20 -5.29 12.80
N ALA A 5 -3.09 -6.03 12.93
CA ALA A 5 -2.05 -6.05 11.90
C ALA A 5 -2.58 -6.62 10.57
N ILE A 6 -3.43 -7.66 10.63
CA ILE A 6 -4.04 -8.26 9.42
C ILE A 6 -4.92 -7.25 8.68
N ASN A 7 -5.77 -6.50 9.39
CA ASN A 7 -6.62 -5.49 8.75
C ASN A 7 -5.79 -4.43 8.04
N VAL A 8 -4.70 -3.98 8.66
CA VAL A 8 -3.77 -3.02 8.05
C VAL A 8 -3.09 -3.61 6.80
N LEU A 9 -2.55 -4.83 6.89
CA LEU A 9 -1.87 -5.50 5.79
C LEU A 9 -2.81 -5.82 4.61
N SER A 10 -4.12 -5.89 4.87
CA SER A 10 -5.14 -6.13 3.84
C SER A 10 -5.73 -4.84 3.24
N SER A 11 -5.51 -3.69 3.87
CA SER A 11 -6.09 -2.42 3.43
C SER A 11 -5.33 -1.85 2.24
N ARG A 12 -6.07 -1.48 1.19
CA ARG A 12 -5.51 -1.05 -0.09
C ARG A 12 -5.52 0.48 -0.18
N PRO A 13 -4.36 1.17 -0.08
CA PRO A 13 -4.32 2.63 -0.04
C PRO A 13 -4.83 3.25 -1.34
N GLN A 14 -5.54 4.37 -1.23
CA GLN A 14 -6.20 5.12 -2.31
C GLN A 14 -5.64 6.53 -2.51
N SER A 15 -4.70 6.95 -1.65
CA SER A 15 -4.06 8.27 -1.71
C SER A 15 -2.57 8.17 -1.39
N ILE A 16 -1.80 9.24 -1.70
CA ILE A 16 -0.37 9.27 -1.40
C ILE A 16 -0.09 9.28 0.10
N ASP A 17 -0.97 9.93 0.87
CA ASP A 17 -0.88 9.97 2.34
C ASP A 17 -1.13 8.57 2.93
N GLU A 18 -2.13 7.86 2.41
CA GLU A 18 -2.39 6.46 2.79
C GLU A 18 -1.26 5.53 2.37
N VAL A 19 -0.61 5.76 1.21
CA VAL A 19 0.59 5.01 0.81
C VAL A 19 1.75 5.25 1.78
N ALA A 20 1.95 6.49 2.22
CA ALA A 20 2.99 6.82 3.19
C ALA A 20 2.72 6.15 4.53
N GLU A 21 1.47 6.18 5.00
CA GLU A 21 1.05 5.50 6.22
C GLU A 21 1.21 3.98 6.11
N ALA A 22 0.79 3.37 5.01
CA ALA A 22 0.95 1.94 4.76
C ALA A 22 2.42 1.51 4.77
N ASN A 23 3.32 2.30 4.18
CA ASN A 23 4.77 2.05 4.23
C ASN A 23 5.33 2.16 5.66
N ALA A 24 4.90 3.15 6.44
CA ALA A 24 5.33 3.31 7.82
C ALA A 24 4.92 2.10 8.66
N ARG A 25 3.65 1.67 8.55
CA ARG A 25 3.14 0.49 9.25
C ARG A 25 3.81 -0.81 8.80
N HIS A 26 4.04 -0.99 7.49
CA HIS A 26 4.79 -2.15 6.97
C HIS A 26 6.20 -2.21 7.57
N THR A 27 6.89 -1.06 7.65
CA THR A 27 8.23 -0.96 8.21
C THR A 27 8.25 -1.34 9.70
N GLU A 28 7.28 -0.84 10.47
CA GLU A 28 7.13 -1.18 11.88
C GLU A 28 6.88 -2.68 12.09
N TYR A 29 5.97 -3.26 11.32
CA TYR A 29 5.68 -4.70 11.40
C TYR A 29 6.86 -5.54 10.98
N ASN A 30 7.59 -5.15 9.93
CA ASN A 30 8.78 -5.88 9.50
C ASN A 30 9.90 -5.83 10.55
N ARG A 31 10.08 -4.69 11.24
CA ARG A 31 11.01 -4.59 12.38
C ARG A 31 10.60 -5.55 13.50
N THR A 32 9.34 -5.48 13.92
CA THR A 32 8.81 -6.35 14.99
C THR A 32 8.88 -7.83 14.60
N ASN A 33 8.64 -8.15 13.32
CA ASN A 33 8.74 -9.49 12.78
C ASN A 33 10.16 -10.06 12.93
N LYS A 34 11.19 -9.25 12.61
CA LYS A 34 12.60 -9.64 12.78
C LYS A 34 12.97 -9.88 14.25
N GLU A 35 12.48 -9.03 15.15
CA GLU A 35 12.71 -9.18 16.60
C GLU A 35 12.07 -10.47 17.14
N LEU A 36 10.83 -10.76 16.73
CA LEU A 36 10.11 -11.96 17.14
C LEU A 36 10.68 -13.25 16.55
N LYS A 37 11.28 -13.20 15.35
CA LYS A 37 11.86 -14.36 14.66
C LYS A 37 12.99 -15.03 15.46
N ALA A 38 13.79 -14.23 16.17
CA ALA A 38 14.85 -14.76 17.04
C ALA A 38 14.26 -15.51 18.24
N SER A 39 13.27 -14.92 18.91
CA SER A 39 12.55 -15.56 20.01
C SER A 39 11.80 -16.83 19.56
N TRP A 40 11.26 -16.81 18.34
CA TRP A 40 10.59 -17.94 17.73
C TRP A 40 11.53 -19.13 17.49
N ALA A 41 12.75 -18.87 16.99
CA ALA A 41 13.74 -19.92 16.78
C ALA A 41 14.09 -20.65 18.09
N VAL A 42 14.31 -19.90 19.17
CA VAL A 42 14.58 -20.46 20.50
C VAL A 42 13.40 -21.29 21.00
N LEU A 43 12.18 -20.77 20.85
CA LEU A 43 10.96 -21.47 21.27
C LEU A 43 10.77 -22.79 20.51
N ASN A 44 11.05 -22.81 19.21
CA ASN A 44 10.92 -24.00 18.38
C ASN A 44 11.98 -25.07 18.73
N GLU A 45 13.20 -24.65 19.05
CA GLU A 45 14.26 -25.54 19.55
C GLU A 45 13.87 -26.19 20.88
N GLN A 46 13.37 -25.38 21.84
CA GLN A 46 12.88 -25.88 23.12
C GLN A 46 11.71 -26.86 22.97
N HIS A 47 10.77 -26.56 22.07
CA HIS A 47 9.65 -27.45 21.77
C HIS A 47 10.10 -28.79 21.18
N THR A 48 11.06 -28.76 20.26
CA THR A 48 11.66 -29.95 19.66
C THR A 48 12.33 -30.83 20.72
N LEU A 49 13.09 -30.21 21.64
CA LEU A 49 13.73 -30.91 22.77
C LEU A 49 12.69 -31.52 23.72
N LEU A 50 11.65 -30.76 24.10
CA LEU A 50 10.55 -31.26 24.95
C LEU A 50 9.90 -32.49 24.33
N ARG A 51 9.58 -32.44 23.04
CA ARG A 51 8.99 -33.58 22.32
C ARG A 51 9.93 -34.79 22.31
N SER A 52 11.23 -34.57 22.16
CA SER A 52 12.24 -35.64 22.16
C SER A 52 12.45 -36.28 23.54
N VAL A 53 12.36 -35.50 24.62
CA VAL A 53 12.71 -35.95 25.98
C VAL A 53 11.48 -36.42 26.76
N ALA A 54 10.38 -35.68 26.67
CA ALA A 54 9.15 -35.94 27.43
C ALA A 54 8.09 -36.70 26.63
N GLY A 55 8.35 -37.02 25.36
CA GLY A 55 7.39 -37.70 24.47
C GLY A 55 6.15 -36.88 24.13
N SER A 56 6.07 -35.63 24.60
CA SER A 56 4.97 -34.70 24.41
C SER A 56 5.53 -33.29 24.19
N GLY A 57 4.83 -32.50 23.37
CA GLY A 57 5.19 -31.11 23.10
C GLY A 57 4.11 -30.15 23.59
N VAL A 58 4.26 -28.87 23.27
CA VAL A 58 3.18 -27.88 23.44
C VAL A 58 2.19 -28.04 22.29
N ASP A 59 0.94 -28.39 22.61
CA ASP A 59 -0.11 -28.68 21.62
C ASP A 59 -0.43 -27.49 20.70
N GLN A 60 -0.31 -26.26 21.21
CA GLN A 60 -0.60 -25.04 20.44
C GLN A 60 0.52 -24.61 19.50
N MET A 61 1.68 -25.28 19.53
CA MET A 61 2.85 -24.85 18.76
C MET A 61 2.58 -24.86 17.26
N SER A 62 1.93 -25.91 16.74
CA SER A 62 1.58 -26.01 15.32
C SER A 62 0.70 -24.84 14.87
N SER A 63 -0.36 -24.53 15.63
CA SER A 63 -1.26 -23.42 15.31
C SER A 63 -0.57 -22.06 15.34
N LEU A 64 0.39 -21.87 16.26
CA LEU A 64 1.19 -20.64 16.31
C LEU A 64 2.14 -20.53 15.12
N THR A 65 2.76 -21.64 14.70
CA THR A 65 3.57 -21.71 13.47
C THR A 65 2.75 -21.30 12.26
N ASP A 66 1.56 -21.89 12.08
CA ASP A 66 0.68 -21.60 10.95
C ASP A 66 0.28 -20.12 10.90
N GLN A 67 -0.01 -19.52 12.06
CA GLN A 67 -0.35 -18.10 12.16
C GLN A 67 0.84 -17.19 11.83
N TRP A 68 2.05 -17.59 12.24
CA TRP A 68 3.27 -16.87 11.96
C TRP A 68 3.63 -16.90 10.46
N GLU A 69 3.60 -18.08 9.85
CA GLU A 69 3.86 -18.23 8.39
C GLU A 69 2.85 -17.44 7.56
N LYS A 70 1.57 -17.47 7.96
CA LYS A 70 0.54 -16.64 7.34
C LYS A 70 0.86 -15.15 7.47
N PHE A 71 1.32 -14.70 8.62
CA PHE A 71 1.72 -13.31 8.85
C PHE A 71 2.91 -12.89 7.98
N GLU A 72 3.96 -13.71 7.87
CA GLU A 72 5.10 -13.45 6.98
C GLU A 72 4.62 -13.34 5.51
N THR A 73 3.75 -14.24 5.06
CA THR A 73 3.16 -14.19 3.71
C THR A 73 2.37 -12.89 3.47
N MET A 74 1.59 -12.45 4.45
CA MET A 74 0.81 -11.20 4.36
C MET A 74 1.72 -9.97 4.33
N LEU A 75 2.83 -9.98 5.08
CA LEU A 75 3.82 -8.90 5.03
C LEU A 75 4.42 -8.76 3.63
N ASP A 76 4.86 -9.87 3.02
CA ASP A 76 5.44 -9.85 1.68
C ASP A 76 4.42 -9.37 0.64
N SER A 77 3.18 -9.83 0.75
CA SER A 77 2.08 -9.42 -0.12
C SER A 77 1.73 -7.93 0.03
N HIS A 78 1.77 -7.40 1.25
CA HIS A 78 1.50 -5.98 1.52
C HIS A 78 2.50 -5.06 0.82
N GLN A 79 3.79 -5.42 0.81
CA GLN A 79 4.82 -4.64 0.13
C GLN A 79 4.61 -4.59 -1.39
N MET A 80 4.16 -5.69 -1.99
CA MET A 80 3.81 -5.75 -3.41
C MET A 80 2.57 -4.91 -3.70
N MET A 81 1.54 -5.04 -2.87
CA MET A 81 0.29 -4.27 -2.99
C MET A 81 0.51 -2.76 -2.88
N ILE A 82 1.38 -2.28 -1.98
CA ILE A 82 1.73 -0.85 -1.90
C ILE A 82 2.37 -0.37 -3.22
N LYS A 83 3.30 -1.15 -3.79
CA LYS A 83 3.96 -0.81 -5.05
C LYS A 83 2.98 -0.73 -6.20
N GLU A 84 2.06 -1.70 -6.30
CA GLU A 84 0.97 -1.66 -7.28
C GLU A 84 0.14 -0.38 -7.14
N GLN A 85 -0.19 0.01 -5.91
CA GLN A 85 -1.00 1.20 -5.68
C GLN A 85 -0.31 2.50 -6.06
N VAL A 86 1.01 2.59 -5.88
CA VAL A 86 1.78 3.72 -6.40
C VAL A 86 1.64 3.84 -7.91
N GLU A 87 1.70 2.72 -8.64
CA GLU A 87 1.56 2.74 -10.10
C GLU A 87 0.14 3.10 -10.55
N VAL A 88 -0.89 2.63 -9.83
CA VAL A 88 -2.29 3.05 -10.07
C VAL A 88 -2.46 4.56 -9.89
N LEU A 89 -1.93 5.12 -8.79
CA LEU A 89 -2.03 6.55 -8.53
C LEU A 89 -1.30 7.40 -9.59
N LYS A 90 -0.12 6.97 -10.04
CA LYS A 90 0.60 7.63 -11.14
C LYS A 90 -0.22 7.61 -12.43
N SER A 91 -0.76 6.45 -12.81
CA SER A 91 -1.61 6.31 -14.00
C SER A 91 -2.83 7.23 -13.94
N ASN A 92 -3.47 7.33 -12.78
CA ASN A 92 -4.60 8.24 -12.57
C ASN A 92 -4.22 9.71 -12.76
N VAL A 93 -3.03 10.12 -12.29
CA VAL A 93 -2.51 11.48 -12.52
C VAL A 93 -2.25 11.71 -14.01
N ASP A 94 -1.60 10.78 -14.70
CA ASP A 94 -1.31 10.89 -16.13
C ASP A 94 -2.59 11.04 -16.97
N ILE A 95 -3.62 10.25 -16.66
CA ILE A 95 -4.93 10.35 -17.31
C ILE A 95 -5.53 11.74 -17.11
N ARG A 96 -5.49 12.26 -15.88
CA ARG A 96 -6.05 13.59 -15.56
C ARG A 96 -5.26 14.72 -16.24
N VAL A 97 -3.94 14.62 -16.30
CA VAL A 97 -3.09 15.59 -17.00
C VAL A 97 -3.41 15.61 -18.50
N LYS A 98 -3.53 14.44 -19.13
CA LYS A 98 -3.93 14.34 -20.54
C LYS A 98 -5.30 14.98 -20.79
N ALA A 99 -6.29 14.67 -19.96
CA ALA A 99 -7.63 15.25 -20.08
C ALA A 99 -7.61 16.79 -19.97
N LEU A 100 -6.86 17.34 -19.01
CA LEU A 100 -6.72 18.79 -18.83
C LEU A 100 -6.02 19.47 -20.02
N ASN A 101 -5.01 18.82 -20.61
CA ASN A 101 -4.36 19.32 -21.81
C ASN A 101 -5.32 19.34 -23.00
N ASP A 102 -6.06 18.24 -23.23
CA ASP A 102 -7.06 18.16 -24.29
C ASP A 102 -8.15 19.24 -24.14
N GLU A 103 -8.59 19.51 -22.91
CA GLU A 103 -9.55 20.58 -22.62
C GLU A 103 -8.96 21.97 -22.88
N SER A 104 -7.70 22.18 -22.52
CA SER A 104 -6.99 23.45 -22.76
C SER A 104 -6.81 23.72 -24.25
N GLU A 105 -6.49 22.70 -25.05
CA GLU A 105 -6.39 22.81 -26.51
C GLU A 105 -7.75 23.14 -27.14
N LYS A 106 -8.82 22.48 -26.70
CA LYS A 106 -10.19 22.79 -27.15
C LYS A 106 -10.59 24.21 -26.78
N LEU A 107 -10.24 24.66 -25.57
CA LEU A 107 -10.51 26.03 -25.13
C LEU A 107 -9.75 27.04 -25.98
N LEU A 108 -8.47 26.80 -26.26
CA LEU A 108 -7.65 27.66 -27.12
C LEU A 108 -8.20 27.73 -28.54
N ALA A 109 -8.61 26.59 -29.11
CA ALA A 109 -9.23 26.54 -30.43
C ALA A 109 -10.51 27.38 -30.49
N ARG A 110 -11.39 27.23 -29.49
CA ARG A 110 -12.63 28.03 -29.36
C ARG A 110 -12.31 29.52 -29.18
N TRP A 111 -11.35 29.85 -28.33
CA TRP A 111 -10.92 31.23 -28.14
C TRP A 111 -10.41 31.83 -29.45
N ASN A 112 -9.56 31.13 -30.19
CA ASN A 112 -9.06 31.64 -31.47
C ASN A 112 -10.16 31.83 -32.51
N GLN A 113 -11.20 30.99 -32.49
CA GLN A 113 -12.34 31.08 -33.40
C GLN A 113 -13.30 32.22 -33.04
N PHE A 114 -13.59 32.42 -31.74
CA PHE A 114 -14.67 33.28 -31.28
C PHE A 114 -14.20 34.53 -30.52
N LYS A 115 -12.89 34.73 -30.33
CA LYS A 115 -12.39 35.93 -29.65
C LYS A 115 -12.89 37.19 -30.36
N PRO A 116 -13.36 38.20 -29.61
CA PRO A 116 -13.77 39.47 -30.19
C PRO A 116 -12.65 40.07 -31.04
N LYS A 117 -13.01 40.60 -32.22
CA LYS A 117 -12.08 41.42 -33.01
C LYS A 117 -11.85 42.73 -32.28
N SER A 118 -10.65 43.31 -32.43
CA SER A 118 -10.23 44.58 -31.81
C SER A 118 -11.29 45.68 -31.95
N ASP A 119 -11.96 45.67 -33.10
CA ASP A 119 -12.86 46.73 -33.54
C ASP A 119 -14.25 46.65 -32.88
N ALA A 120 -14.56 45.52 -32.21
CA ALA A 120 -15.82 45.33 -31.46
C ALA A 120 -15.83 46.07 -30.11
N LEU A 121 -14.68 46.61 -29.67
CA LEU A 121 -14.54 47.37 -28.42
C LEU A 121 -14.51 48.89 -28.63
N GLN A 122 -14.49 49.37 -29.88
CA GLN A 122 -14.68 50.79 -30.18
C GLN A 122 -16.18 51.03 -30.33
N GLY A 123 -16.82 51.35 -29.21
CA GLY A 123 -18.21 51.82 -29.20
C GLY A 123 -18.39 53.02 -30.14
N ASP A 124 -19.53 53.04 -30.83
CA ASP A 124 -20.00 54.13 -31.68
C ASP A 124 -19.65 55.49 -31.05
N ARG A 125 -18.80 56.25 -31.77
CA ARG A 125 -18.57 57.66 -31.51
C ARG A 125 -19.48 58.50 -32.38
#